data_AF-A0A956UNA2-F1
#
_entry.id   AF-A0A956UNA2-F1
#
_cell.length_a   1.000
_cell.length_b   1.000
_cell.length_c   1.000
_cell.angle_alpha   90.00
_cell.angle_beta   90.00
_cell.angle_gamma   90.00
#
_symmetry.space_group_name_H-M   'P 1'
#
loop_
_entity.id
_entity.type
_entity.pdbx_description
1 polymer ?
#
loop_
_entity_poly.entity_id
_entity_poly.type
_entity_poly.pdbx_seq_one_letter_code
_entity_poly.pdbx_strand_id
1 'polypeptide(L)'
;RIQGIPAVKAFRDGKVVREFTGAQPEPQVRAFFSALVPTAVEKAAKQAAAMARAGDPGAEAALRQVLEKSRGNADAVVSLAQILIARGETAEAETLLERVVGDRRAKVLKHRLFLEQFARKHAQDDIPGEVSANPNDPRAHYRLGVLLASQERYEESLEALLTSLRLDRTFADGAARQATLAVFDILGLSSPLAREYQRQLSQVLF
;
A
#
# COMPACT_ATOMS: atom_id res chain seq x y z
N ARG A 1 22.07 2.61 25.03
CA ARG A 1 23.06 2.97 26.06
C ARG A 1 22.42 4.01 27.00
N ILE A 2 22.45 3.78 28.32
CA ILE A 2 21.92 4.72 29.32
C ILE A 2 23.08 5.63 29.75
N GLN A 3 22.88 6.95 29.77
CA GLN A 3 23.93 7.94 30.06
C GLN A 3 23.78 8.60 31.45
N GLY A 4 22.71 8.30 32.20
CA GLY A 4 22.45 8.79 33.56
C GLY A 4 21.12 8.28 34.11
N ILE A 5 20.85 8.45 35.41
CA ILE A 5 19.63 7.97 36.09
C ILE A 5 19.03 9.15 36.91
N PRO A 6 17.70 9.36 36.90
CA PRO A 6 16.69 8.64 36.11
C PRO A 6 16.75 8.99 34.62
N ALA A 7 16.49 8.01 33.75
CA ALA A 7 16.37 8.22 32.30
C ALA A 7 14.97 7.77 31.84
N VAL A 8 14.27 8.66 31.15
CA VAL A 8 12.93 8.42 30.61
C VAL A 8 13.02 8.40 29.09
N LYS A 9 12.54 7.31 28.47
CA LYS A 9 12.51 7.14 27.02
C LYS A 9 11.09 6.81 26.57
N ALA A 10 10.61 7.52 25.55
CA ALA A 10 9.33 7.26 24.91
C ALA A 10 9.56 6.49 23.61
N PHE A 11 8.81 5.40 23.44
CA PHE A 11 8.85 4.55 22.27
C PHE A 11 7.54 4.68 21.49
N ARG A 12 7.63 4.77 20.17
CA ARG A 12 6.50 4.67 19.23
C ARG A 12 6.94 3.80 18.06
N ASP A 13 6.14 2.80 17.72
CA ASP A 13 6.43 1.81 16.67
C ASP A 13 7.83 1.17 16.81
N GLY A 14 8.19 0.83 18.06
CA GLY A 14 9.47 0.19 18.39
C GLY A 14 10.70 1.12 18.32
N LYS A 15 10.53 2.41 17.98
CA LYS A 15 11.62 3.39 17.89
C LYS A 15 11.53 4.40 19.04
N VAL A 16 12.69 4.83 19.55
CA VAL A 16 12.74 5.94 20.52
C VAL A 16 12.38 7.23 19.79
N VAL A 17 11.31 7.89 20.21
CA VAL A 17 10.84 9.15 19.61
C VAL A 17 11.19 10.37 20.46
N ARG A 18 11.43 10.18 21.76
CA ARG A 18 11.83 11.24 22.67
C ARG A 18 12.45 10.66 23.92
N GLU A 19 13.40 11.36 24.54
CA GLU A 19 13.99 10.98 25.81
C GLU A 19 14.45 12.20 26.61
N PHE A 20 14.56 12.04 27.92
CA PHE A 20 15.30 12.95 28.80
C PHE A 20 16.00 12.17 29.91
N THR A 21 17.06 12.76 30.47
CA THR A 21 17.84 12.19 31.58
C THR A 21 17.91 13.20 32.72
N GLY A 22 17.97 12.72 33.96
CA GLY A 22 17.94 13.54 35.17
C GLY A 22 16.53 13.92 35.61
N ALA A 23 16.43 14.45 36.83
CA ALA A 23 15.18 15.02 37.34
C ALA A 23 14.86 16.30 36.57
N GLN A 24 13.65 16.38 36.00
CA GLN A 24 13.18 17.55 35.25
C GLN A 24 12.02 18.22 36.00
N PRO A 25 11.87 19.56 35.93
CA PRO A 25 10.72 20.27 36.48
C PRO A 25 9.39 19.77 35.89
N GLU A 26 8.31 19.82 36.68
CA GLU A 26 6.96 19.38 36.27
C GLU A 26 6.51 19.96 34.91
N PRO A 27 6.73 21.25 34.58
CA PRO A 27 6.36 21.79 33.27
C PRO A 27 7.07 21.10 32.09
N GLN A 28 8.33 20.71 32.26
CA GLN A 28 9.10 20.01 31.22
C GLN A 28 8.65 18.56 31.06
N VAL A 29 8.33 17.89 32.17
CA VAL A 29 7.74 16.54 32.15
C VAL A 29 6.36 16.57 31.48
N ARG A 30 5.52 17.57 31.78
CA ARG A 30 4.23 17.77 31.12
C ARG A 30 4.39 18.01 29.63
N ALA A 31 5.30 18.89 29.21
CA ALA A 31 5.57 19.15 27.80
C ALA A 31 6.10 17.91 27.06
N PHE A 32 6.90 17.07 27.74
CA PHE A 32 7.35 15.79 27.22
C PHE A 32 6.16 14.88 26.89
N PHE A 33 5.23 14.67 27.83
CA PHE A 33 4.05 13.83 27.60
C PHE A 33 3.06 14.45 26.60
N SER A 34 2.81 15.76 26.66
CA SER A 34 1.89 16.46 25.75
C SER A 34 2.24 16.26 24.28
N ALA A 35 3.52 16.16 23.95
CA ALA A 35 3.97 15.91 22.58
C ALA A 35 3.91 14.42 22.17
N LEU A 36 3.71 13.51 23.12
CA LEU A 36 3.54 12.07 22.87
C LEU A 36 2.08 11.69 22.69
N VAL A 37 1.15 12.49 23.19
CA VAL A 37 -0.29 12.26 23.03
C VAL A 37 -0.72 12.58 21.59
N PRO A 38 -1.62 11.80 20.98
CA PRO A 38 -2.15 12.14 19.68
C PRO A 38 -2.82 13.52 19.68
N THR A 39 -2.51 14.31 18.65
CA THR A 39 -3.14 15.61 18.44
C THR A 39 -4.64 15.46 18.22
N ALA A 40 -5.39 16.56 18.39
CA ALA A 40 -6.83 16.55 18.11
C ALA A 40 -7.13 16.10 16.66
N VAL A 41 -6.27 16.48 15.71
CA VAL A 41 -6.40 16.08 14.29
C VAL A 41 -6.13 14.59 14.10
N GLU A 42 -5.12 14.02 14.77
CA GLU A 42 -4.85 12.57 14.71
C GLU A 42 -5.98 11.75 15.35
N LYS A 43 -6.57 12.22 16.44
CA LYS A 43 -7.75 11.57 17.04
C LYS A 43 -8.95 11.63 16.10
N ALA A 44 -9.23 12.80 15.53
CA ALA A 44 -10.30 12.98 14.55
C ALA A 44 -10.09 12.09 13.31
N ALA A 45 -8.85 11.96 12.82
CA ALA A 45 -8.50 11.06 11.71
C ALA A 45 -8.85 9.61 12.02
N LYS A 46 -8.46 9.11 13.19
CA LYS A 46 -8.76 7.74 13.62
C LYS A 46 -10.25 7.49 13.78
N GLN A 47 -10.98 8.47 14.32
CA GLN A 47 -12.43 8.39 14.45
C GLN A 47 -13.12 8.37 13.08
N ALA A 48 -12.75 9.27 12.19
CA ALA A 48 -13.31 9.34 10.83
C ALA A 48 -12.99 8.06 10.02
N ALA A 49 -11.78 7.51 10.17
CA ALA A 49 -11.42 6.23 9.58
C ALA A 49 -12.23 5.05 10.16
N ALA A 50 -12.56 5.07 11.46
CA ALA A 50 -13.42 4.06 12.07
C ALA A 50 -14.88 4.17 11.57
N MET A 51 -15.40 5.40 11.44
CA MET A 51 -16.70 5.68 10.82
C MET A 51 -16.76 5.10 9.39
N ALA A 52 -15.72 5.32 8.59
CA ALA A 52 -15.64 4.78 7.22
C ALA A 52 -15.73 3.25 7.20
N ARG A 53 -15.00 2.56 8.09
CA ARG A 53 -15.07 1.09 8.21
C ARG A 53 -16.43 0.59 8.68
N ALA A 54 -17.15 1.39 9.46
CA ALA A 54 -18.50 1.08 9.91
C ALA A 54 -19.57 1.41 8.86
N GLY A 55 -19.21 1.96 7.70
CA GLY A 55 -20.16 2.36 6.66
C GLY A 55 -20.97 3.61 7.05
N ASP A 56 -20.47 4.43 7.97
CA ASP A 56 -21.16 5.64 8.41
C ASP A 56 -21.20 6.68 7.27
N PRO A 57 -22.37 7.23 6.91
CA PRO A 57 -22.50 8.19 5.81
C PRO A 57 -21.78 9.52 6.06
N GLY A 58 -21.55 9.89 7.33
CA GLY A 58 -20.79 11.08 7.72
C GLY A 58 -19.27 10.90 7.66
N ALA A 59 -18.78 9.68 7.42
CA ALA A 59 -17.35 9.38 7.40
C ALA A 59 -16.58 10.23 6.40
N GLU A 60 -17.09 10.38 5.17
CA GLU A 60 -16.41 11.15 4.13
C GLU A 60 -16.24 12.61 4.54
N ALA A 61 -17.30 13.25 5.04
CA ALA A 61 -17.24 14.63 5.49
C ALA A 61 -16.22 14.82 6.61
N ALA A 62 -16.19 13.89 7.58
CA ALA A 62 -15.21 13.90 8.66
C ALA A 62 -13.77 13.72 8.16
N LEU A 63 -13.55 12.83 7.18
CA LEU A 63 -12.25 12.61 6.56
C LEU A 63 -11.78 13.87 5.80
N ARG A 64 -12.65 14.52 5.03
CA ARG A 64 -12.33 15.76 4.32
C ARG A 64 -11.96 16.88 5.30
N GLN A 65 -12.69 17.04 6.41
CA GLN A 65 -12.33 18.00 7.48
C GLN A 65 -10.95 17.72 8.10
N VAL A 66 -10.58 16.45 8.27
CA VAL A 66 -9.24 16.08 8.73
C VAL A 66 -8.19 16.52 7.71
N LEU A 67 -8.44 16.29 6.41
CA LEU A 67 -7.50 16.63 5.34
C LEU A 67 -7.35 18.14 5.10
N GLU A 68 -8.36 18.95 5.44
CA GLU A 68 -8.23 20.41 5.48
C GLU A 68 -7.17 20.86 6.48
N LYS A 69 -7.13 20.21 7.65
CA LYS A 69 -6.18 20.52 8.74
C LYS A 69 -4.83 19.82 8.56
N SER A 70 -4.82 18.65 7.92
CA SER A 70 -3.62 17.84 7.71
C SER A 70 -3.72 17.07 6.39
N ARG A 71 -3.27 17.72 5.31
CA ARG A 71 -3.36 17.19 3.93
C ARG A 71 -2.70 15.83 3.72
N GLY A 72 -1.66 15.51 4.50
CA GLY A 72 -0.89 14.27 4.44
C GLY A 72 -1.22 13.26 5.53
N ASN A 73 -2.37 13.38 6.21
CA ASN A 73 -2.75 12.41 7.22
C ASN A 73 -3.07 11.05 6.56
N ALA A 74 -2.23 10.04 6.80
CA ALA A 74 -2.33 8.74 6.16
C ALA A 74 -3.63 7.99 6.45
N ASP A 75 -4.15 8.06 7.68
CA ASP A 75 -5.41 7.40 8.03
C ASP A 75 -6.58 8.04 7.26
N ALA A 76 -6.59 9.36 7.14
CA ALA A 76 -7.63 10.06 6.41
C ALA A 76 -7.54 9.85 4.90
N VAL A 77 -6.33 9.94 4.33
CA VAL A 77 -6.07 9.71 2.90
C VAL A 77 -6.49 8.30 2.49
N VAL A 78 -6.01 7.27 3.20
CA VAL A 78 -6.29 5.88 2.85
C VAL A 78 -7.78 5.56 2.98
N SER A 79 -8.43 6.04 4.04
CA SER A 79 -9.86 5.76 4.26
C SER A 79 -10.75 6.47 3.25
N LEU A 80 -10.44 7.72 2.89
CA LEU A 80 -11.18 8.45 1.86
C LEU A 80 -10.96 7.84 0.49
N ALA A 81 -9.72 7.44 0.14
CA ALA A 81 -9.44 6.75 -1.11
C ALA A 81 -10.24 5.45 -1.25
N GLN A 82 -10.43 4.69 -0.17
CA GLN A 82 -11.27 3.49 -0.18
C GLN A 82 -12.75 3.81 -0.48
N ILE A 83 -13.30 4.87 0.10
CA ILE A 83 -14.66 5.33 -0.19
C ILE A 83 -14.79 5.72 -1.67
N LEU A 84 -13.84 6.49 -2.19
CA LEU A 84 -13.82 6.94 -3.59
C LEU A 84 -13.74 5.75 -4.56
N ILE A 85 -12.83 4.79 -4.29
CA ILE A 85 -12.69 3.56 -5.08
C ILE A 85 -13.99 2.75 -5.09
N ALA A 86 -14.64 2.59 -3.93
CA ALA A 86 -15.91 1.87 -3.83
C ALA A 86 -17.04 2.50 -4.67
N ARG A 87 -16.96 3.80 -4.95
CA ARG A 87 -17.89 4.54 -5.82
C ARG A 87 -17.44 4.62 -7.28
N GLY A 88 -16.26 4.08 -7.62
CA GLY A 88 -15.69 4.16 -8.95
C GLY A 88 -15.00 5.50 -9.26
N GLU A 89 -14.79 6.36 -8.26
CA GLU A 89 -14.12 7.66 -8.38
C GLU A 89 -12.58 7.48 -8.33
N THR A 90 -12.07 6.64 -9.25
CA THR A 90 -10.70 6.12 -9.21
C THR A 90 -9.63 7.20 -9.40
N ALA A 91 -9.88 8.20 -10.26
CA ALA A 91 -8.92 9.27 -10.53
C ALA A 91 -8.68 10.19 -9.32
N GLU A 92 -9.73 10.51 -8.56
CA GLU A 92 -9.58 11.28 -7.31
C GLU A 92 -8.84 10.45 -6.26
N ALA A 93 -9.15 9.15 -6.15
CA ALA A 93 -8.46 8.24 -5.24
C ALA A 93 -6.95 8.16 -5.52
N GLU A 94 -6.53 8.05 -6.79
CA GLU A 94 -5.11 8.04 -7.16
C GLU A 94 -4.38 9.29 -6.72
N THR A 95 -4.94 10.46 -7.07
CA THR A 95 -4.41 11.78 -6.70
C THR A 95 -4.30 11.91 -5.18
N LEU A 96 -5.27 11.38 -4.44
CA LEU A 96 -5.26 11.44 -2.99
C LEU A 96 -4.16 10.55 -2.40
N LEU A 97 -3.98 9.33 -2.93
CA LEU A 97 -2.98 8.37 -2.47
C LEU A 97 -1.54 8.83 -2.73
N GLU A 98 -1.30 9.78 -3.64
CA GLU A 98 0.02 10.41 -3.84
C GLU A 98 0.48 11.26 -2.66
N ARG A 99 -0.44 11.71 -1.79
CA ARG A 99 -0.09 12.57 -0.65
C ARG A 99 0.66 11.84 0.48
N VAL A 100 0.68 10.50 0.46
CA VAL A 100 1.20 9.67 1.56
C VAL A 100 2.18 8.61 1.05
N VAL A 101 3.21 9.10 0.36
CA VAL A 101 4.31 8.28 -0.14
C VAL A 101 4.94 7.48 1.00
N GLY A 102 5.07 6.17 0.81
CA GLY A 102 5.65 5.26 1.81
C GLY A 102 4.64 4.60 2.76
N ASP A 103 3.38 5.05 2.80
CA ASP A 103 2.33 4.30 3.51
C ASP A 103 2.03 3.00 2.72
N ARG A 104 2.21 1.85 3.37
CA ARG A 104 2.02 0.54 2.75
C ARG A 104 0.57 0.32 2.30
N ARG A 105 -0.42 0.81 3.05
CA ARG A 105 -1.84 0.65 2.69
C ARG A 105 -2.15 1.45 1.43
N ALA A 106 -1.60 2.66 1.34
CA ALA A 106 -1.75 3.49 0.14
C ALA A 106 -1.11 2.83 -1.09
N LYS A 107 0.11 2.28 -0.94
CA LYS A 107 0.79 1.52 -2.00
C LYS A 107 -0.06 0.33 -2.49
N VAL A 108 -0.59 -0.46 -1.57
CA VAL A 108 -1.46 -1.61 -1.90
C VAL A 108 -2.73 -1.18 -2.62
N LEU A 109 -3.37 -0.07 -2.20
CA LEU A 109 -4.55 0.45 -2.90
C LEU A 109 -4.24 0.87 -4.33
N LYS A 110 -3.11 1.53 -4.58
CA LYS A 110 -2.67 1.88 -5.95
C LYS A 110 -2.49 0.64 -6.82
N HIS A 111 -1.86 -0.41 -6.29
CA HIS A 111 -1.69 -1.68 -7.02
C HIS A 111 -3.03 -2.31 -7.38
N ARG A 112 -3.96 -2.39 -6.43
CA ARG A 112 -5.31 -2.93 -6.69
C ARG A 112 -6.06 -2.13 -7.75
N LEU A 113 -5.94 -0.81 -7.70
CA LEU A 113 -6.58 0.08 -8.66
C LEU A 113 -6.01 -0.11 -10.07
N PHE A 114 -4.69 -0.24 -10.19
CA PHE A 114 -4.05 -0.58 -11.46
C PHE A 114 -4.59 -1.91 -12.03
N LEU A 115 -4.70 -2.96 -11.20
CA LEU A 115 -5.23 -4.26 -11.63
C LEU A 115 -6.69 -4.15 -12.09
N GLU A 116 -7.52 -3.43 -11.35
CA GLU A 116 -8.93 -3.21 -11.70
C GLU A 116 -9.09 -2.43 -13.01
N GLN A 117 -8.34 -1.34 -13.18
CA GLN A 117 -8.36 -0.55 -14.40
C GLN A 117 -7.88 -1.36 -15.61
N PHE A 118 -6.83 -2.17 -15.44
CA PHE A 118 -6.37 -3.08 -16.48
C PHE A 118 -7.47 -4.06 -16.88
N ALA A 119 -8.11 -4.72 -15.91
CA ALA A 119 -9.20 -5.66 -16.17
C ALA A 119 -10.38 -5.01 -16.89
N ARG A 120 -10.80 -3.82 -16.45
CA ARG A 120 -11.87 -3.05 -17.11
C ARG A 120 -11.51 -2.68 -18.55
N LYS A 121 -10.28 -2.20 -18.76
CA LYS A 121 -9.79 -1.80 -20.09
C LYS A 121 -9.72 -2.98 -21.07
N HIS A 122 -9.37 -4.16 -20.58
CA HIS A 122 -9.15 -5.36 -21.38
C HIS A 122 -10.27 -6.40 -21.26
N ALA A 123 -11.46 -5.98 -20.82
CA ALA A 123 -12.57 -6.90 -20.54
C ALA A 123 -13.09 -7.67 -21.77
N GLN A 124 -12.83 -7.17 -22.99
CA GLN A 124 -13.25 -7.79 -24.25
C GLN A 124 -12.12 -8.53 -24.96
N ASP A 125 -10.91 -8.50 -24.41
CA ASP A 125 -9.73 -9.09 -25.04
C ASP A 125 -9.63 -10.57 -24.68
N ASP A 126 -9.32 -11.41 -25.66
CA ASP A 126 -9.01 -12.83 -25.43
C ASP A 126 -7.54 -13.01 -25.01
N ILE A 127 -7.19 -12.49 -23.83
CA ILE A 127 -5.83 -12.58 -23.28
C ILE A 127 -5.33 -14.03 -23.16
N PRO A 128 -6.13 -15.03 -22.72
CA PRO A 128 -5.71 -16.43 -22.75
C PRO A 128 -5.45 -16.96 -24.18
N GLY A 129 -6.24 -16.53 -25.15
CA GLY A 129 -6.04 -16.84 -26.57
C GLY A 129 -4.73 -16.25 -27.12
N GLU A 130 -4.32 -15.06 -26.68
CA GLU A 130 -3.04 -14.46 -27.07
C GLU A 130 -1.84 -15.33 -26.67
N VAL A 131 -1.86 -15.86 -25.44
CA VAL A 131 -0.81 -16.79 -24.96
C VAL A 131 -0.85 -18.11 -25.75
N SER A 132 -2.04 -18.62 -26.07
CA SER A 132 -2.18 -19.84 -26.86
C SER A 132 -1.68 -19.67 -28.30
N ALA A 133 -1.92 -18.50 -28.90
CA ALA A 133 -1.48 -18.17 -30.26
C ALA A 133 0.03 -17.94 -30.34
N ASN A 134 0.64 -17.35 -29.32
CA ASN A 134 2.08 -17.16 -29.24
C ASN A 134 2.63 -17.39 -27.82
N PRO A 135 2.98 -18.64 -27.46
CA PRO A 135 3.48 -18.97 -26.13
C PRO A 135 4.82 -18.31 -25.76
N ASN A 136 5.56 -17.79 -26.73
CA ASN A 136 6.86 -17.13 -26.53
C ASN A 136 6.75 -15.59 -26.52
N ASP A 137 5.53 -15.02 -26.50
CA ASP A 137 5.34 -13.58 -26.38
C ASP A 137 5.38 -13.12 -24.90
N PRO A 138 6.43 -12.39 -24.47
CA PRO A 138 6.49 -11.86 -23.10
C PRO A 138 5.33 -10.91 -22.79
N ARG A 139 4.77 -10.20 -23.79
CA ARG A 139 3.59 -9.33 -23.59
C ARG A 139 2.36 -10.14 -23.23
N ALA A 140 2.09 -11.24 -23.92
CA ALA A 140 0.91 -12.06 -23.69
C ALA A 140 0.92 -12.62 -22.25
N HIS A 141 2.07 -13.13 -21.80
CA HIS A 141 2.26 -13.61 -20.42
C HIS A 141 2.14 -12.49 -19.38
N TYR A 142 2.70 -11.31 -19.65
CA TYR A 142 2.53 -10.15 -18.77
C TYR A 142 1.05 -9.78 -18.60
N ARG A 143 0.31 -9.67 -19.72
CA ARG A 143 -1.10 -9.31 -19.71
C ARG A 143 -1.95 -10.36 -19.01
N LEU A 144 -1.67 -11.64 -19.24
CA LEU A 144 -2.33 -12.76 -18.55
C LEU A 144 -2.06 -12.67 -17.04
N GLY A 145 -0.81 -12.43 -16.64
CA GLY A 145 -0.43 -12.27 -15.25
C GLY A 145 -1.16 -11.13 -14.55
N VAL A 146 -1.26 -9.95 -15.18
CA VAL A 146 -2.00 -8.80 -14.62
C VAL A 146 -3.50 -9.10 -14.55
N LEU A 147 -4.09 -9.72 -15.57
CA LEU A 147 -5.50 -10.14 -15.56
C LEU A 147 -5.78 -11.13 -14.41
N LEU A 148 -4.96 -12.16 -14.25
CA LEU A 148 -5.11 -13.15 -13.18
C LEU A 148 -4.98 -12.51 -11.78
N ALA A 149 -4.06 -11.55 -11.60
CA ALA A 149 -3.94 -10.81 -10.35
C ALA A 149 -5.21 -10.02 -10.02
N SER A 150 -5.86 -9.42 -11.03
CA SER A 150 -7.13 -8.70 -10.85
C SER A 150 -8.28 -9.62 -10.42
N GLN A 151 -8.18 -10.91 -10.73
CA GLN A 151 -9.13 -11.95 -10.34
C GLN A 151 -8.73 -12.65 -9.03
N GLU A 152 -7.74 -12.12 -8.31
CA GLU A 152 -7.16 -12.69 -7.08
C GLU A 152 -6.55 -14.10 -7.25
N ARG A 153 -6.32 -14.53 -8.50
CA ARG A 153 -5.63 -15.78 -8.86
C ARG A 153 -4.12 -15.58 -8.81
N TYR A 154 -3.62 -15.29 -7.61
CA TYR A 154 -2.26 -14.77 -7.42
C TYR A 154 -1.16 -15.76 -7.78
N GLU A 155 -1.34 -17.05 -7.53
CA GLU A 155 -0.35 -18.07 -7.89
C GLU A 155 -0.17 -18.15 -9.41
N GLU A 156 -1.27 -18.31 -10.13
CA GLU A 156 -1.27 -18.36 -11.60
C GLU A 156 -0.77 -17.04 -12.21
N SER A 157 -1.13 -15.91 -11.60
CA SER A 157 -0.61 -14.60 -11.97
C SER A 157 0.91 -14.55 -11.88
N LEU A 158 1.48 -14.97 -10.75
CA LEU A 158 2.93 -14.94 -10.53
C LEU A 158 3.66 -15.88 -11.49
N GLU A 159 3.11 -17.05 -11.80
CA GLU A 159 3.68 -17.97 -12.80
C GLU A 159 3.72 -17.33 -14.20
N ALA A 160 2.63 -16.68 -14.63
CA ALA A 160 2.57 -15.98 -15.91
C ALA A 160 3.54 -14.78 -15.95
N LEU A 161 3.60 -13.97 -14.89
CA LEU A 161 4.53 -12.84 -14.80
C LEU A 161 6.00 -13.28 -14.80
N LEU A 162 6.33 -14.38 -14.10
CA LEU A 162 7.67 -14.97 -14.16
C LEU A 162 7.99 -15.52 -15.55
N THR A 163 7.02 -16.11 -16.24
CA THR A 163 7.21 -16.57 -17.63
C THR A 163 7.51 -15.40 -18.57
N SER A 164 6.80 -14.27 -18.43
CA SER A 164 7.14 -13.02 -19.14
C SER A 164 8.60 -12.59 -18.89
N LEU A 165 9.06 -12.62 -17.63
CA LEU A 165 10.44 -12.26 -17.27
C LEU A 165 11.50 -13.26 -17.74
N ARG A 166 11.15 -14.55 -17.85
CA ARG A 166 12.04 -15.59 -18.42
C ARG A 166 12.23 -15.37 -19.92
N LEU A 167 11.19 -14.92 -20.63
CA LEU A 167 11.22 -14.60 -22.06
C LEU A 167 11.94 -13.28 -22.34
N ASP A 168 11.63 -12.22 -21.58
CA ASP A 168 12.29 -10.91 -21.63
C ASP A 168 12.32 -10.26 -20.25
N ARG A 169 13.51 -10.23 -19.63
CA ARG A 169 13.75 -9.66 -18.30
C ARG A 169 13.48 -8.16 -18.22
N THR A 170 13.55 -7.47 -19.36
CA THR A 170 13.42 -6.01 -19.48
C THR A 170 12.11 -5.59 -20.14
N PHE A 171 11.19 -6.54 -20.37
CA PHE A 171 9.93 -6.30 -21.06
C PHE A 171 9.23 -5.03 -20.58
N ALA A 172 8.94 -4.13 -21.53
CA ALA A 172 8.27 -2.84 -21.31
C ALA A 172 8.85 -2.06 -20.11
N ASP A 173 10.15 -1.79 -20.14
CA ASP A 173 10.89 -1.08 -19.08
C ASP A 173 10.76 -1.74 -17.69
N GLY A 174 10.64 -3.07 -17.68
CA GLY A 174 10.51 -3.87 -16.47
C GLY A 174 9.08 -3.98 -15.91
N ALA A 175 8.06 -3.77 -16.73
CA ALA A 175 6.65 -3.84 -16.32
C ALA A 175 6.29 -5.19 -15.65
N ALA A 176 6.78 -6.32 -16.17
CA ALA A 176 6.50 -7.63 -15.58
C ALA A 176 7.10 -7.79 -14.18
N ARG A 177 8.30 -7.24 -13.95
CA ARG A 177 8.92 -7.20 -12.63
C ARG A 177 8.12 -6.32 -11.68
N GLN A 178 7.69 -5.14 -12.13
CA GLN A 178 6.89 -4.22 -11.33
C GLN A 178 5.54 -4.84 -10.94
N ALA A 179 4.85 -5.50 -11.86
CA ALA A 179 3.61 -6.23 -11.58
C ALA A 179 3.83 -7.38 -10.57
N THR A 180 4.93 -8.13 -10.70
CA THR A 180 5.28 -9.19 -9.74
C THR A 180 5.45 -8.62 -8.33
N LEU A 181 6.17 -7.51 -8.19
CA LEU A 181 6.35 -6.83 -6.91
C LEU A 181 5.02 -6.26 -6.37
N ALA A 182 4.15 -5.78 -7.24
CA ALA A 182 2.82 -5.32 -6.85
C ALA A 182 1.97 -6.46 -6.26
N VAL A 183 2.01 -7.66 -6.87
CA VAL A 183 1.36 -8.86 -6.31
C VAL A 183 1.94 -9.22 -4.94
N PHE A 184 3.26 -9.15 -4.75
CA PHE A 184 3.87 -9.37 -3.43
C PHE A 184 3.43 -8.35 -2.38
N ASP A 185 3.32 -7.07 -2.74
CA ASP A 185 2.84 -6.04 -1.83
C ASP A 185 1.38 -6.31 -1.40
N ILE A 186 0.52 -6.76 -2.33
CA ILE A 186 -0.88 -7.13 -2.09
C ILE A 186 -0.98 -8.35 -1.16
N LEU A 187 -0.25 -9.44 -1.47
CA LEU A 187 -0.19 -10.65 -0.64
C LEU A 187 0.41 -10.38 0.74
N GLY A 188 1.36 -9.45 0.80
CA GLY A 188 2.03 -9.00 2.01
C GLY A 188 3.19 -9.87 2.48
N LEU A 189 3.98 -9.29 3.39
CA LEU A 189 5.28 -9.82 3.86
C LEU A 189 5.22 -11.21 4.50
N SER A 190 4.07 -11.61 5.05
CA SER A 190 3.89 -12.89 5.74
C SER A 190 3.42 -14.01 4.82
N SER A 191 3.07 -13.71 3.56
CA SER A 191 2.53 -14.69 2.63
C SER A 191 3.57 -15.77 2.30
N PRO A 192 3.27 -17.07 2.52
CA PRO A 192 4.11 -18.17 2.07
C PRO A 192 4.33 -18.15 0.55
N LEU A 193 3.26 -17.87 -0.21
CA LEU A 193 3.29 -17.77 -1.66
C LEU A 193 4.24 -16.64 -2.13
N ALA A 194 4.14 -15.45 -1.52
CA ALA A 194 5.04 -14.36 -1.85
C ALA A 194 6.51 -14.72 -1.58
N ARG A 195 6.81 -15.37 -0.44
CA ARG A 195 8.17 -15.81 -0.11
C ARG A 195 8.72 -16.85 -1.08
N GLU A 196 7.87 -17.75 -1.55
CA GLU A 196 8.24 -18.75 -2.56
C GLU A 196 8.61 -18.11 -3.88
N TYR A 197 7.71 -17.29 -4.43
CA TYR A 197 7.91 -16.65 -5.73
C TYR A 197 8.97 -15.54 -5.70
N GLN A 198 9.27 -14.95 -4.53
CA GLN A 198 10.43 -14.07 -4.37
C GLN A 198 11.75 -14.80 -4.65
N ARG A 199 11.89 -16.06 -4.20
CA ARG A 199 13.09 -16.87 -4.50
C ARG A 199 13.18 -17.16 -5.99
N GLN A 200 12.06 -17.54 -6.61
CA GLN A 200 12.00 -17.80 -8.05
C GLN A 200 12.32 -16.54 -8.87
N LEU A 201 11.76 -15.39 -8.51
CA LEU A 201 12.07 -14.11 -9.16
C LEU A 201 13.57 -13.81 -9.11
N SER A 202 14.23 -14.06 -7.97
CA SER A 202 15.68 -13.87 -7.85
C SER A 202 16.46 -14.74 -8.82
N GLN A 203 16.07 -16.00 -9.04
CA GLN A 203 16.72 -16.91 -9.99
C GLN A 203 16.49 -16.52 -11.45
N VAL A 204 15.37 -15.88 -11.76
CA VAL A 204 15.09 -15.38 -13.11
C VAL A 204 15.94 -14.15 -13.44
N LEU A 205 16.19 -13.29 -12.45
CA LEU A 205 16.85 -11.99 -12.64
C LEU A 205 18.39 -12.02 -12.52
N PHE A 206 18.96 -12.99 -11.80
CA PHE A 206 20.39 -13.10 -11.50
C PHE A 206 20.91 -14.50 -11.80
#